data_AF-A0A6N4X2L5-F1
#
_entry.id   AF-A0A6N4X2L5-F1
#
_cell.length_a   1.000
_cell.length_b   1.000
_cell.length_c   1.000
_cell.angle_alpha   90.00
_cell.angle_beta   90.00
_cell.angle_gamma   90.00
#
_symmetry.space_group_name_H-M   'P 1'
#
loop_
_entity.id
_entity.type
_entity.pdbx_description
1 polymer ?
#
loop_
_entity_poly.entity_id
_entity_poly.type
_entity_poly.pdbx_seq_one_letter_code
_entity_poly.pdbx_strand_id
1 'polypeptide(L)'
;MVESQEIKDQYISLLSRVENEVTLNPLISPYYDYLNTFREAFTDEANVLHKDHLKEFLIGANRYSDEFSFSDDYYHKVKETINNLYEILNR
;
A
#
# COMPACT_ATOMS: atom_id res chain seq x y z
N MET A 1 14.82 -11.96 8.83
CA MET A 1 14.67 -11.83 7.36
C MET A 1 14.58 -10.34 7.06
N VAL A 2 15.59 -9.74 6.43
CA VAL A 2 15.64 -8.27 6.22
C VAL A 2 14.48 -7.79 5.33
N GLU A 3 14.10 -8.60 4.33
CA GLU A 3 13.01 -8.29 3.38
C GLU A 3 11.62 -8.19 4.05
N SER A 4 11.33 -9.04 5.04
CA SER A 4 10.02 -9.04 5.72
C SER A 4 9.79 -7.78 6.54
N GLN A 5 10.83 -7.28 7.19
CA GLN A 5 10.77 -6.02 7.94
C GLN A 5 10.66 -4.82 6.97
N GLU A 6 11.41 -4.84 5.86
CA GLU A 6 11.35 -3.79 4.84
C GLU A 6 9.96 -3.68 4.21
N ILE A 7 9.33 -4.81 3.85
CA ILE A 7 7.95 -4.86 3.31
C ILE A 7 6.96 -4.25 4.31
N LYS A 8 7.07 -4.64 5.58
CA LYS A 8 6.21 -4.14 6.66
C LYS A 8 6.33 -2.63 6.82
N ASP A 9 7.55 -2.11 6.88
CA ASP A 9 7.80 -0.69 7.08
C ASP A 9 7.32 0.15 5.88
N GLN A 10 7.56 -0.33 4.67
CA GLN A 10 7.06 0.29 3.43
C GLN A 10 5.53 0.30 3.38
N TYR A 11 4.87 -0.79 3.79
CA TYR A 11 3.42 -0.88 3.78
C TYR A 11 2.75 0.02 4.84
N ILE A 12 3.33 0.09 6.04
CA ILE A 12 2.85 1.02 7.08
C ILE A 12 3.03 2.48 6.62
N SER A 13 4.13 2.78 5.92
CA SER A 13 4.36 4.10 5.32
C SER A 13 3.30 4.43 4.26
N LEU A 14 2.94 3.48 3.40
CA LEU A 14 1.85 3.63 2.44
C LEU A 14 0.52 3.96 3.14
N LEU A 15 0.13 3.17 4.14
CA LEU A 15 -1.10 3.39 4.91
C LEU A 15 -1.12 4.78 5.55
N SER A 16 -0.03 5.18 6.21
CA SER A 16 0.07 6.47 6.89
C SER A 16 -0.04 7.65 5.91
N ARG A 17 0.51 7.52 4.69
CA ARG A 17 0.41 8.56 3.65
C ARG A 17 -1.03 8.72 3.18
N VAL A 18 -1.71 7.61 2.93
CA VAL A 18 -3.10 7.64 2.48
C VAL A 18 -4.03 8.12 3.60
N GLU A 19 -3.79 7.73 4.85
CA GLU A 19 -4.52 8.24 6.01
C GLU A 19 -4.39 9.76 6.14
N ASN A 20 -3.18 10.31 6.00
CA ASN A 20 -2.96 11.75 5.97
C ASN A 20 -3.71 12.42 4.82
N GLU A 21 -3.70 11.80 3.64
CA GLU A 21 -4.45 12.30 2.49
C GLU A 21 -5.98 12.31 2.76
N VAL A 22 -6.53 11.30 3.45
CA VAL A 22 -7.95 11.28 3.85
C VAL A 22 -8.32 12.50 4.69
N THR A 23 -7.39 13.03 5.51
CA THR A 23 -7.64 14.26 6.29
C THR A 23 -7.78 15.51 5.41
N LEU A 24 -7.14 15.52 4.25
CA LEU A 24 -7.17 16.62 3.28
C LEU A 24 -8.33 16.44 2.28
N ASN A 25 -8.53 15.21 1.81
CA ASN A 25 -9.57 14.82 0.88
C ASN A 25 -10.30 13.56 1.38
N PRO A 26 -11.43 13.72 2.10
CA PRO A 26 -12.21 12.60 2.62
C PRO A 26 -12.73 11.62 1.57
N LEU A 27 -12.79 12.02 0.29
CA LEU A 27 -13.21 11.14 -0.81
C LEU A 27 -12.24 9.97 -1.04
N ILE A 28 -11.04 10.02 -0.46
CA ILE A 28 -10.02 8.97 -0.54
C ILE A 28 -10.22 7.89 0.53
N SER A 29 -11.13 8.09 1.50
CA SER A 29 -11.40 7.10 2.56
C SER A 29 -11.64 5.68 2.02
N PRO A 30 -12.39 5.45 0.93
CA PRO A 30 -12.57 4.10 0.38
C PRO A 30 -11.25 3.44 -0.08
N TYR A 31 -10.30 4.24 -0.58
CA TYR A 31 -8.98 3.75 -0.94
C TYR A 31 -8.17 3.35 0.28
N TYR A 32 -8.22 4.17 1.35
CA TYR A 32 -7.59 3.83 2.63
C TYR A 32 -8.17 2.54 3.21
N ASP A 33 -9.50 2.42 3.22
CA ASP A 33 -10.19 1.24 3.75
C ASP A 33 -9.78 -0.02 2.96
N TYR A 34 -9.71 0.08 1.63
CA TYR A 34 -9.22 -0.98 0.76
C TYR A 34 -7.80 -1.41 1.12
N LEU A 35 -6.88 -0.46 1.28
CA LEU A 35 -5.52 -0.77 1.72
C LEU A 35 -5.51 -1.43 3.10
N ASN A 36 -6.27 -0.90 4.05
CA ASN A 36 -6.30 -1.40 5.41
C ASN A 36 -6.81 -2.86 5.51
N THR A 37 -7.63 -3.33 4.54
CA THR A 37 -8.06 -4.75 4.51
C THR A 37 -6.91 -5.76 4.42
N PHE A 38 -5.76 -5.37 3.86
CA PHE A 38 -4.57 -6.21 3.74
C PHE A 38 -3.47 -5.87 4.76
N ARG A 39 -3.75 -5.01 5.75
CA ARG A 39 -2.76 -4.61 6.75
C ARG A 39 -2.09 -5.78 7.46
N GLU A 40 -2.85 -6.74 7.95
CA GLU A 40 -2.30 -7.91 8.62
C GLU A 40 -1.47 -8.79 7.67
N ALA A 41 -1.83 -8.85 6.38
CA ALA A 41 -1.11 -9.60 5.37
C ALA A 41 0.32 -9.10 5.13
N PHE A 42 0.55 -7.78 5.28
CA PHE A 42 1.86 -7.17 5.09
C PHE A 42 2.65 -6.98 6.40
N THR A 43 1.99 -7.05 7.56
CA THR A 43 2.61 -6.65 8.84
C THR A 43 2.80 -7.79 9.84
N ASP A 44 2.10 -8.90 9.67
CA ASP A 44 2.20 -10.08 10.52
C ASP A 44 3.24 -11.07 9.94
N GLU A 45 4.31 -11.30 10.70
CA GLU A 45 5.38 -12.23 10.36
C GLU A 45 4.92 -13.70 10.34
N ALA A 46 3.80 -14.00 11.02
CA ALA A 46 3.19 -15.33 11.01
C ALA A 46 2.24 -15.56 9.82
N ASN A 47 1.89 -14.50 9.08
CA ASN A 47 0.94 -14.57 7.99
C ASN A 47 1.63 -15.08 6.72
N VAL A 48 1.35 -16.34 6.37
CA VAL A 48 1.97 -17.07 5.25
C VAL A 48 1.29 -16.70 3.92
N LEU A 49 0.86 -15.44 3.75
CA LEU A 49 0.31 -14.98 2.49
C LEU A 49 1.41 -15.05 1.43
N HIS A 50 1.17 -15.85 0.40
CA HIS A 50 2.12 -16.07 -0.68
C HIS A 50 2.47 -14.72 -1.34
N LYS A 51 3.77 -14.49 -1.61
CA LYS A 51 4.27 -13.27 -2.28
C LYS A 51 3.42 -12.89 -3.51
N ASP A 52 2.92 -13.87 -4.25
CA ASP A 52 2.08 -13.66 -5.44
C ASP A 52 0.72 -13.03 -5.12
N HIS A 53 0.07 -13.39 -4.00
CA HIS A 53 -1.17 -12.74 -3.58
C HIS A 53 -0.93 -11.29 -3.17
N LEU A 54 0.18 -10.99 -2.50
CA LEU A 54 0.55 -9.62 -2.14
C LEU A 54 0.85 -8.78 -3.40
N LYS A 55 1.49 -9.38 -4.42
CA LYS A 55 1.72 -8.74 -5.72
C LYS A 55 0.41 -8.40 -6.44
N GLU A 56 -0.50 -9.36 -6.55
CA GLU A 56 -1.81 -9.11 -7.19
C GLU A 56 -2.60 -8.02 -6.45
N PHE A 57 -2.54 -8.03 -5.11
CA PHE A 57 -3.12 -6.96 -4.31
C PHE A 57 -2.49 -5.60 -4.64
N LEU A 58 -1.17 -5.48 -4.72
CA LEU A 58 -0.51 -4.21 -5.06
C LEU A 58 -0.85 -3.74 -6.48
N ILE A 59 -1.00 -4.66 -7.45
CA ILE A 59 -1.48 -4.32 -8.80
C ILE A 59 -2.89 -3.75 -8.73
N GLY A 60 -3.78 -4.38 -7.95
CA GLY A 60 -5.13 -3.90 -7.68
C GLY A 60 -5.14 -2.54 -7.00
N ALA A 61 -4.36 -2.35 -5.94
CA ALA A 61 -4.19 -1.09 -5.22
C ALA A 61 -3.68 0.03 -6.14
N ASN A 62 -2.76 -0.30 -7.04
CA ASN A 62 -2.24 0.65 -8.02
C ASN A 62 -3.36 1.12 -8.98
N ARG A 63 -4.14 0.19 -9.53
CA ARG A 63 -5.27 0.52 -10.42
C ARG A 63 -6.37 1.27 -9.69
N TYR A 64 -6.72 0.84 -8.48
CA TYR A 64 -7.79 1.46 -7.72
C TYR A 64 -7.45 2.91 -7.35
N SER A 65 -6.17 3.22 -7.11
CA SER A 65 -5.75 4.60 -6.88
C SER A 65 -6.05 5.53 -8.07
N ASP A 66 -6.16 5.03 -9.30
CA ASP A 66 -6.49 5.87 -10.48
C ASP A 66 -7.93 6.42 -10.43
N GLU A 67 -8.81 5.85 -9.60
CA GLU A 67 -10.19 6.32 -9.42
C GLU A 67 -10.29 7.55 -8.51
N PHE A 68 -9.19 7.94 -7.85
CA PHE A 68 -9.17 9.00 -6.85
C PHE A 68 -8.29 10.18 -7.27
N SER A 69 -8.74 11.38 -6.93
CA SER A 69 -7.95 12.61 -7.10
C SER A 69 -7.22 12.94 -5.79
N PHE A 70 -5.93 12.66 -5.72
CA PHE A 70 -5.08 13.01 -4.58
C PHE A 70 -4.66 14.48 -4.65
N SER A 71 -4.35 15.04 -3.49
CA SER A 71 -3.79 16.37 -3.32
C SER A 71 -2.29 16.35 -3.68
N ASP A 72 -1.85 17.22 -4.58
CA ASP A 72 -0.42 17.44 -4.90
C ASP A 72 0.42 16.16 -5.15
N ASP A 73 1.64 16.12 -4.60
CA ASP A 73 2.63 15.03 -4.71
C ASP A 73 2.20 13.69 -4.07
N TYR A 74 1.06 13.64 -3.36
CA TYR A 74 0.64 12.40 -2.68
C TYR A 74 0.38 11.27 -3.67
N TYR A 75 -0.20 11.58 -4.83
CA TYR A 75 -0.40 10.59 -5.88
C TYR A 75 0.91 9.93 -6.29
N HIS A 76 1.94 10.73 -6.59
CA HIS A 76 3.24 10.23 -7.00
C HIS A 76 3.91 9.39 -5.90
N LYS A 77 3.85 9.84 -4.64
CA LYS A 77 4.43 9.11 -3.49
C LYS A 77 3.72 7.79 -3.21
N VAL A 78 2.39 7.75 -3.35
CA VAL A 78 1.59 6.51 -3.21
C VAL A 78 1.99 5.51 -4.29
N LYS A 79 2.02 5.95 -5.56
CA LYS A 79 2.44 5.11 -6.70
C LYS A 79 3.86 4.58 -6.55
N GLU A 80 4.80 5.44 -6.17
CA GLU A 80 6.20 5.07 -5.93
C GLU A 80 6.31 4.02 -4.81
N THR A 81 5.60 4.20 -3.70
CA THR A 81 5.63 3.25 -2.58
C THR A 81 5.06 1.89 -2.99
N ILE A 82 3.97 1.86 -3.76
CA ILE A 82 3.38 0.62 -4.28
C ILE A 82 4.34 -0.10 -5.24
N ASN A 83 5.00 0.64 -6.13
CA ASN A 83 5.98 0.06 -7.05
C ASN A 83 7.19 -0.51 -6.29
N ASN A 84 7.71 0.21 -5.30
CA ASN A 84 8.81 -0.26 -4.45
C ASN A 84 8.43 -1.55 -3.71
N LEU A 85 7.23 -1.62 -3.12
CA LEU A 85 6.71 -2.83 -2.48
C LEU A 85 6.64 -3.99 -3.47
N TYR A 86 6.17 -3.74 -4.69
CA TYR A 86 6.08 -4.76 -5.73
C TYR A 86 7.47 -5.27 -6.14
N GLU A 87 8.45 -4.38 -6.30
CA GLU A 87 9.84 -4.74 -6.59
C GLU A 87 10.48 -5.58 -5.48
N ILE A 88 10.28 -5.21 -4.20
CA ILE A 88 10.80 -5.97 -3.06
C ILE A 88 10.19 -7.39 -3.05
N LEU A 89 8.89 -7.53 -3.32
CA LEU A 89 8.24 -8.83 -3.43
C LEU A 89 8.69 -9.65 -4.65
N ASN A 90 9.30 -9.01 -5.64
CA ASN A 90 9.78 -9.66 -6.86
C ASN A 90 11.28 -10.02 -6.82
N ARG A 91 11.99 -9.62 -5.76
CA ARG A 91 13.33 -10.11 -5.43
C ARG A 91 13.23 -11.47 -4.71
#